data_AF-A0A2A4TZG3-F1
#
_entry.id   AF-A0A2A4TZG3-F1
#
_cell.length_a   1.000
_cell.length_b   1.000
_cell.length_c   1.000
_cell.angle_alpha   90.00
_cell.angle_beta   90.00
_cell.angle_gamma   90.00
#
_symmetry.space_group_name_H-M   'P 1'
#
loop_
_entity.id
_entity.type
_entity.pdbx_description
1 polymer ?
#
loop_
_entity_poly.entity_id
_entity_poly.type
_entity_poly.pdbx_seq_one_letter_code
_entity_poly.pdbx_strand_id
1 'polypeptide(L)'
;MSTILKLQRALAPNVTTNLADVLAAKTFLQGQGFYDAPEWGVTEYPDRALFSAIEAFQKSKGLRVDGLMKPGGETEMASQLIQAQALDVQSMGRNGDTILAHITPAEAALLHDVTDGGSINPKTGLMEFYFGEDNDSQFGDVSAAAQSNDQAAENEAQHSADFSGRESGGYRRTVDFVNDRRNEENAKSIERAEAKQAQAREIARQKKEDEDKRQKEKELKAEEDRQRRVAELQKKEEEEENKKGKVTFRDVQNAELAMQSVQRLRNKIQQELEDANRVANTFSRAGDKAVKEGVVGVAVGAATGGGVGATTSAFTSTVEAVSSYSSYSKQMKTIPDIKARLERAESDLDKERATLERYRDAYSQGEGSF
;
A
#
# COMPACT_ATOMS: atom_id res chain seq x y z
N MET A 1 10.21 6.58 -18.16
CA MET A 1 8.76 6.88 -18.14
C MET A 1 8.05 5.65 -17.61
N SER A 2 7.47 5.72 -16.41
CA SER A 2 6.63 4.62 -15.90
C SER A 2 5.31 4.65 -16.66
N THR A 3 5.22 3.82 -17.70
CA THR A 3 3.98 3.67 -18.45
C THR A 3 2.98 2.88 -17.63
N ILE A 4 1.76 3.40 -17.53
CA ILE A 4 0.66 2.71 -16.88
C ILE A 4 0.46 1.33 -17.53
N LEU A 5 0.37 0.26 -16.73
CA LEU A 5 0.18 -1.12 -17.19
C LEU A 5 -1.10 -1.19 -18.01
N LYS A 6 -0.95 -1.46 -19.31
CA LYS A 6 -2.06 -1.63 -20.23
C LYS A 6 -1.88 -2.90 -21.04
N LEU A 7 -2.76 -3.86 -20.84
CA LEU A 7 -2.68 -5.17 -21.47
C LEU A 7 -3.25 -5.11 -22.89
N GLN A 8 -2.52 -5.71 -23.83
CA GLN A 8 -3.04 -5.93 -25.19
C GLN A 8 -3.78 -7.26 -25.30
N ARG A 9 -3.36 -8.27 -24.53
CA ARG A 9 -3.98 -9.60 -24.46
C ARG A 9 -4.12 -10.08 -23.03
N ALA A 10 -5.02 -11.06 -22.84
CA ALA A 10 -5.20 -11.69 -21.55
C ALA A 10 -3.95 -12.49 -21.16
N LEU A 11 -3.54 -12.36 -19.90
CA LEU A 11 -2.51 -13.16 -19.26
C LEU A 11 -3.17 -14.29 -18.48
N ALA A 12 -3.01 -15.53 -18.98
CA ALA A 12 -3.54 -16.75 -18.36
C ALA A 12 -2.62 -17.94 -18.64
N PRO A 13 -2.62 -18.99 -17.80
CA PRO A 13 -1.76 -20.17 -17.99
C PRO A 13 -1.95 -20.90 -19.33
N ASN A 14 -3.14 -20.81 -19.92
CA ASN A 14 -3.54 -21.59 -21.11
C ASN A 14 -3.90 -20.71 -22.33
N VAL A 15 -3.43 -19.46 -22.37
CA VAL A 15 -3.74 -18.51 -23.46
C VAL A 15 -2.45 -17.96 -24.05
N THR A 16 -2.43 -17.74 -25.37
CA THR A 16 -1.30 -17.08 -26.03
C THR A 16 -1.16 -15.63 -25.54
N THR A 17 -0.09 -15.34 -24.81
CA THR A 17 0.19 -14.02 -24.23
C THR A 17 1.06 -13.16 -25.15
N ASN A 18 0.97 -11.83 -25.01
CA ASN A 18 1.95 -10.93 -25.59
C ASN A 18 3.17 -10.84 -24.64
N LEU A 19 4.38 -10.96 -25.18
CA LEU A 19 5.63 -10.93 -24.41
C LEU A 19 5.82 -9.58 -23.68
N ALA A 20 5.42 -8.48 -24.30
CA ALA A 20 5.49 -7.15 -23.68
C ALA A 20 4.55 -7.03 -22.48
N ASP A 21 3.34 -7.58 -22.58
CA ASP A 21 2.36 -7.61 -21.48
C ASP A 21 2.89 -8.42 -20.29
N VAL A 22 3.54 -9.56 -20.56
CA VAL A 22 4.14 -10.43 -19.54
C VAL A 22 5.24 -9.69 -18.79
N LEU A 23 6.17 -9.04 -19.50
CA LEU A 23 7.27 -8.31 -18.88
C LEU A 23 6.76 -7.14 -18.03
N ALA A 24 5.78 -6.39 -18.55
CA ALA A 24 5.16 -5.27 -17.84
C ALA A 24 4.44 -5.75 -16.57
N ALA A 25 3.70 -6.86 -16.64
CA ALA A 25 3.02 -7.45 -15.48
C ALA A 25 4.01 -7.95 -14.42
N LYS A 26 5.09 -8.65 -14.82
CA LYS A 26 6.13 -9.10 -13.88
C LYS A 26 6.81 -7.93 -13.17
N THR A 27 7.20 -6.91 -13.93
CA THR A 27 7.83 -5.70 -13.36
C THR A 27 6.91 -5.00 -12.36
N PHE A 28 5.63 -4.87 -12.71
CA PHE A 28 4.63 -4.31 -11.80
C PHE A 28 4.46 -5.14 -10.53
N LEU A 29 4.25 -6.46 -10.66
CA LEU A 29 4.02 -7.35 -9.53
C LEU A 29 5.26 -7.45 -8.62
N GLN A 30 6.46 -7.42 -9.21
CA GLN A 30 7.72 -7.35 -8.49
C GLN A 30 7.81 -6.05 -7.67
N GLY A 31 7.50 -4.91 -8.28
CA GLY A 31 7.48 -3.62 -7.58
C GLY A 31 6.42 -3.53 -6.47
N GLN A 32 5.43 -4.42 -6.48
CA GLN A 32 4.43 -4.56 -5.41
C GLN A 32 4.77 -5.67 -4.40
N GLY A 33 5.89 -6.37 -4.57
CA GLY A 33 6.33 -7.46 -3.69
C GLY A 33 5.56 -8.78 -3.86
N PHE A 34 4.82 -8.96 -4.95
CA PHE A 34 4.08 -10.21 -5.23
C PHE A 34 4.86 -11.20 -6.11
N TYR A 35 5.90 -10.74 -6.81
CA TYR A 35 6.70 -11.58 -7.71
C TYR A 35 8.17 -11.58 -7.30
N ASP A 36 8.68 -12.76 -6.96
CA ASP A 36 10.09 -12.98 -6.68
C ASP A 36 10.83 -13.29 -7.98
N ALA A 37 11.66 -12.34 -8.42
CA ALA A 37 12.47 -12.54 -9.61
C ALA A 37 13.52 -13.64 -9.36
N PRO A 38 13.66 -14.61 -10.29
CA PRO A 38 14.73 -15.59 -10.23
C PRO A 38 16.12 -14.92 -10.28
N GLU A 39 17.15 -15.61 -9.80
CA GLU A 39 18.53 -15.11 -9.77
C GLU A 39 19.05 -14.70 -11.17
N TRP A 40 18.55 -15.34 -12.24
CA TRP A 40 18.89 -15.03 -13.63
C TRP A 40 18.08 -13.86 -14.24
N GLY A 41 17.20 -13.23 -13.46
CA GLY A 41 16.45 -12.03 -13.84
C GLY A 41 15.01 -12.28 -14.33
N VAL A 42 14.33 -11.22 -14.73
CA VAL A 42 12.94 -11.25 -15.21
C VAL A 42 12.93 -11.51 -16.72
N THR A 43 12.35 -12.63 -17.16
CA THR A 43 12.13 -12.92 -18.59
C THR A 43 10.74 -12.51 -19.07
N GLU A 44 10.64 -12.26 -20.38
CA GLU A 44 9.38 -11.95 -21.09
C GLU A 44 8.44 -13.16 -21.27
N TYR A 45 8.88 -14.37 -20.91
CA TYR A 45 8.07 -15.58 -21.03
C TYR A 45 7.19 -15.80 -19.78
N PRO A 46 5.92 -16.18 -19.94
CA PRO A 46 5.06 -16.47 -18.81
C PRO A 46 5.56 -17.71 -18.06
N ASP A 47 5.61 -17.62 -16.73
CA ASP A 47 6.04 -18.69 -15.83
C ASP A 47 4.97 -18.95 -14.76
N ARG A 48 5.12 -20.02 -13.98
CA ARG A 48 4.18 -20.33 -12.88
C ARG A 48 4.20 -19.25 -11.80
N ALA A 49 5.37 -18.68 -11.53
CA ALA A 49 5.54 -17.64 -10.52
C ALA A 49 4.71 -16.39 -10.83
N LEU A 50 4.60 -16.00 -12.11
CA LEU A 50 3.76 -14.89 -12.55
C LEU A 50 2.30 -15.12 -12.20
N PHE A 51 1.74 -16.30 -12.48
CA PHE A 51 0.33 -16.56 -12.20
C PHE A 51 0.04 -16.65 -10.69
N SER A 52 0.95 -17.25 -9.91
CA SER A 52 0.87 -17.21 -8.45
C SER A 52 0.95 -15.77 -7.90
N ALA A 53 1.77 -14.91 -8.50
CA ALA A 53 1.85 -13.50 -8.15
C ALA A 53 0.56 -12.74 -8.48
N ILE A 54 -0.09 -13.03 -9.62
CA ILE A 54 -1.40 -12.46 -9.98
C ILE A 54 -2.46 -12.88 -8.96
N GLU A 55 -2.52 -14.16 -8.58
CA GLU A 55 -3.47 -14.66 -7.57
C GLU A 55 -3.24 -13.99 -6.21
N ALA A 56 -1.99 -13.86 -5.78
CA ALA A 56 -1.62 -13.19 -4.54
C ALA A 56 -2.03 -11.70 -4.56
N PHE A 57 -1.77 -11.00 -5.67
CA PHE A 57 -2.20 -9.63 -5.87
C PHE A 57 -3.73 -9.50 -5.81
N GLN A 58 -4.46 -10.34 -6.57
CA GLN A 58 -5.92 -10.36 -6.57
C GLN A 58 -6.48 -10.57 -5.16
N LYS A 59 -5.94 -11.54 -4.41
CA LYS A 59 -6.31 -11.82 -3.02
C LYS A 59 -6.05 -10.61 -2.13
N SER A 60 -4.90 -9.95 -2.26
CA SER A 60 -4.54 -8.77 -1.45
C SER A 60 -5.46 -7.57 -1.68
N LYS A 61 -6.01 -7.44 -2.90
CA LYS A 61 -6.90 -6.35 -3.30
C LYS A 61 -8.40 -6.69 -3.18
N GLY A 62 -8.73 -7.87 -2.64
CA GLY A 62 -10.13 -8.32 -2.51
C GLY A 62 -10.82 -8.56 -3.86
N LEU A 63 -10.05 -8.85 -4.91
CA LEU A 63 -10.57 -9.18 -6.24
C LEU A 63 -10.86 -10.68 -6.33
N ARG A 64 -11.55 -11.10 -7.41
CA ARG A 64 -11.70 -12.52 -7.70
C ARG A 64 -10.32 -13.15 -7.95
N VAL A 65 -10.01 -14.21 -7.20
CA VAL A 65 -8.74 -14.94 -7.29
C VAL A 65 -8.85 -16.01 -8.38
N ASP A 66 -8.68 -15.60 -9.63
CA ASP A 66 -8.75 -16.47 -10.81
C ASP A 66 -7.42 -16.58 -11.58
N GLY A 67 -6.37 -15.88 -11.12
CA GLY A 67 -5.04 -15.90 -11.73
C GLY A 67 -5.01 -15.30 -13.15
N LEU A 68 -6.06 -14.56 -13.51
CA LEU A 68 -6.32 -14.09 -14.86
C LEU A 68 -6.30 -12.58 -14.93
N MET A 69 -5.39 -12.02 -15.73
CA MET A 69 -5.34 -10.59 -16.00
C MET A 69 -5.87 -10.32 -17.41
N LYS A 70 -7.04 -9.68 -17.53
CA LYS A 70 -7.69 -9.38 -18.82
C LYS A 70 -7.55 -7.90 -19.18
N PRO A 71 -7.41 -7.56 -20.47
CA PRO A 71 -7.62 -6.20 -20.98
C PRO A 71 -9.00 -5.66 -20.56
N GLY A 72 -9.04 -4.51 -19.89
CA GLY A 72 -10.22 -3.91 -19.28
C GLY A 72 -10.80 -4.68 -18.08
N GLY A 73 -10.10 -5.68 -17.57
CA GLY A 73 -10.56 -6.51 -16.45
C GLY A 73 -10.28 -5.88 -15.09
N GLU A 74 -10.91 -6.44 -14.04
CA GLU A 74 -10.77 -5.97 -12.65
C GLU A 74 -9.31 -5.86 -12.21
N THR A 75 -8.49 -6.87 -12.49
CA THR A 75 -7.09 -6.91 -12.07
C THR A 75 -6.22 -5.88 -12.79
N GLU A 76 -6.46 -5.62 -14.07
CA GLU A 76 -5.75 -4.56 -14.80
C GLU A 76 -6.17 -3.19 -14.28
N MET A 77 -7.48 -2.94 -14.13
CA MET A 77 -7.98 -1.66 -13.61
C MET A 77 -7.43 -1.37 -12.20
N ALA A 78 -7.38 -2.37 -11.32
CA ALA A 78 -6.79 -2.23 -9.99
C ALA A 78 -5.30 -1.88 -10.07
N SER A 79 -4.56 -2.50 -11.00
CA SER A 79 -3.14 -2.21 -11.22
C SER A 79 -2.93 -0.78 -11.74
N GLN A 80 -3.77 -0.36 -12.68
CA GLN A 80 -3.76 1.01 -13.24
C GLN A 80 -4.08 2.06 -12.18
N LEU A 81 -5.05 1.79 -11.31
CA LEU A 81 -5.41 2.69 -10.22
C LEU A 81 -4.23 2.90 -9.26
N ILE A 82 -3.53 1.82 -8.86
CA ILE A 82 -2.37 1.91 -7.98
C ILE A 82 -1.25 2.74 -8.63
N GLN A 83 -0.99 2.52 -9.92
CA GLN A 83 0.03 3.29 -10.63
C GLN A 83 -0.38 4.76 -10.82
N ALA A 84 -1.65 5.04 -11.06
CA ALA A 84 -2.16 6.41 -11.14
C ALA A 84 -2.03 7.14 -9.79
N GLN A 85 -2.33 6.46 -8.68
CA GLN A 85 -2.10 7.01 -7.34
C GLN A 85 -0.63 7.29 -7.07
N ALA A 86 0.27 6.39 -7.49
CA ALA A 86 1.71 6.60 -7.35
C ALA A 86 2.19 7.83 -8.16
N LEU A 87 1.67 8.02 -9.37
CA LEU A 87 1.96 9.19 -10.21
C LEU A 87 1.41 10.49 -9.59
N ASP A 88 0.23 10.43 -8.99
CA ASP A 88 -0.37 11.58 -8.29
C ASP A 88 0.50 11.99 -7.10
N VAL A 89 0.93 11.03 -6.28
CA VAL A 89 1.86 11.27 -5.16
C VAL A 89 3.19 11.83 -5.65
N GLN A 90 3.74 11.28 -6.73
CA GLN A 90 4.99 11.76 -7.33
C GLN A 90 4.86 13.23 -7.81
N SER A 91 3.71 13.62 -8.35
CA SER A 91 3.45 15.00 -8.78
C SER A 91 3.41 16.02 -7.64
N MET A 92 3.25 15.55 -6.40
CA MET A 92 3.25 16.37 -5.19
C MET A 92 4.64 16.52 -4.55
N GLY A 93 5.66 15.84 -5.08
CA GLY A 93 7.06 16.00 -4.68
C GLY A 93 7.55 17.43 -4.89
N ARG A 94 8.50 17.88 -4.07
CA ARG A 94 9.02 19.25 -4.09
C ARG A 94 10.38 19.31 -4.78
N ASN A 95 10.84 20.51 -5.13
CA ASN A 95 12.20 20.77 -5.64
C ASN A 95 12.67 19.91 -6.83
N GLY A 96 11.73 19.43 -7.67
CA GLY A 96 12.08 18.64 -8.85
C GLY A 96 12.17 17.13 -8.61
N ASP A 97 11.56 16.61 -7.56
CA ASP A 97 11.44 15.16 -7.34
C ASP A 97 10.86 14.46 -8.58
N THR A 98 11.67 13.61 -9.20
CA THR A 98 11.31 12.88 -10.44
C THR A 98 11.11 11.40 -10.22
N ILE A 99 11.37 10.87 -9.02
CA ILE A 99 11.35 9.44 -8.74
C ILE A 99 10.73 9.19 -7.36
N LEU A 100 9.73 8.30 -7.31
CA LEU A 100 9.22 7.70 -6.08
C LEU A 100 9.90 6.34 -5.90
N ALA A 101 10.60 6.15 -4.78
CA ALA A 101 11.34 4.92 -4.50
C ALA A 101 10.80 4.21 -3.25
N HIS A 102 10.70 2.89 -3.31
CA HIS A 102 10.52 2.07 -2.13
C HIS A 102 11.89 1.66 -1.60
N ILE A 103 12.27 2.17 -0.43
CA ILE A 103 13.55 1.89 0.22
C ILE A 103 13.31 1.10 1.51
N THR A 104 14.24 0.21 1.84
CA THR A 104 14.22 -0.51 3.13
C THR A 104 14.56 0.43 4.30
N PRO A 105 14.16 0.12 5.54
CA PRO A 105 14.52 0.94 6.70
C PRO A 105 16.04 1.13 6.88
N ALA A 106 16.83 0.12 6.51
CA ALA A 106 18.29 0.21 6.56
C ALA A 106 18.85 1.16 5.50
N GLU A 107 18.31 1.12 4.27
CA GLU A 107 18.67 2.07 3.21
C GLU A 107 18.21 3.49 3.55
N ALA A 108 17.03 3.64 4.16
CA ALA A 108 16.54 4.94 4.62
C ALA A 108 17.45 5.54 5.71
N ALA A 109 17.93 4.73 6.65
CA ALA A 109 18.91 5.17 7.65
C ALA A 109 20.24 5.57 7.00
N LEU A 110 20.73 4.77 6.05
CA LEU A 110 21.96 5.08 5.32
C LEU A 110 21.82 6.39 4.50
N LEU A 111 20.70 6.57 3.81
CA LEU A 111 20.43 7.81 3.09
C LEU A 111 20.30 8.99 4.04
N HIS A 112 19.64 8.81 5.20
CA HIS A 112 19.55 9.84 6.23
C HIS A 112 20.91 10.27 6.75
N ASP A 113 21.86 9.34 6.94
CA ASP A 113 23.23 9.63 7.41
C ASP A 113 24.10 10.32 6.34
N VAL A 114 23.84 10.03 5.06
CA VAL A 114 24.59 10.58 3.91
C VAL A 114 24.06 11.95 3.48
N THR A 115 22.75 12.17 3.62
CA THR A 115 22.11 13.48 3.40
C THR A 115 22.05 14.28 4.70
N ASP A 116 21.66 15.56 4.64
CA ASP A 116 21.47 16.45 5.79
C ASP A 116 20.23 16.12 6.65
N GLY A 117 19.86 14.84 6.68
CA GLY A 117 18.65 14.31 7.29
C GLY A 117 17.45 14.46 6.38
N GLY A 118 16.99 13.34 5.79
CA GLY A 118 15.76 13.29 5.00
C GLY A 118 14.59 14.01 5.70
N SER A 119 13.91 14.89 4.98
CA SER A 119 12.80 15.69 5.51
C SER A 119 11.46 15.02 5.22
N ILE A 120 10.38 15.34 5.94
CA ILE A 120 9.04 14.83 5.61
C ILE A 120 8.30 15.86 4.77
N ASN A 121 7.80 15.44 3.60
CA ASN A 121 6.95 16.28 2.77
C ASN A 121 5.66 16.62 3.53
N PRO A 122 5.35 17.90 3.77
CA PRO A 122 4.12 18.28 4.47
C PRO A 122 2.83 17.99 3.68
N LYS A 123 2.91 17.78 2.37
CA LYS A 123 1.77 17.47 1.49
C LYS A 123 1.48 15.97 1.41
N THR A 124 2.51 15.14 1.30
CA THR A 124 2.36 13.68 1.10
C THR A 124 2.59 12.87 2.38
N GLY A 125 3.26 13.45 3.39
CA GLY A 125 3.67 12.74 4.60
C GLY A 125 4.81 11.74 4.39
N LEU A 126 5.39 11.68 3.19
CA LEU A 126 6.49 10.79 2.85
C LEU A 126 7.85 11.44 3.11
N MET A 127 8.87 10.60 3.33
CA MET A 127 10.25 11.03 3.50
C MET A 127 10.86 11.43 2.15
N GLU A 128 11.51 12.58 2.10
CA GLU A 128 12.17 13.18 0.94
C GLU A 128 13.66 13.34 1.22
N PHE A 129 14.48 13.10 0.20
CA PHE A 129 15.94 13.26 0.25
C PHE A 129 16.35 14.20 -0.89
N TYR A 130 17.09 15.26 -0.54
CA TYR A 130 17.63 16.20 -1.50
C TYR A 130 19.15 16.18 -1.41
N PHE A 131 19.83 16.01 -2.53
CA PHE A 131 21.24 16.34 -2.62
C PHE A 131 21.32 17.81 -2.99
N GLY A 132 21.56 18.67 -2.00
CA GLY A 132 21.91 20.05 -2.27
C GLY A 132 23.24 20.08 -3.02
N GLU A 133 23.20 20.35 -4.32
CA GLU A 133 24.30 21.08 -4.94
C GLU A 133 24.29 22.45 -4.24
N ASP A 134 25.42 22.79 -3.62
CA ASP A 134 25.71 24.04 -2.90
C ASP A 134 25.32 24.06 -1.42
N ASN A 135 26.24 23.55 -0.58
CA ASN A 135 26.37 24.01 0.79
C ASN A 135 27.80 24.46 1.14
N ASP A 136 28.39 25.25 0.23
CA ASP A 136 29.55 26.11 0.52
C ASP A 136 29.14 27.39 1.30
N SER A 137 27.96 27.43 1.94
CA SER A 137 27.47 28.62 2.65
C SER A 137 27.52 28.51 4.18
N GLN A 138 28.09 27.42 4.74
CA GLN A 138 28.23 27.25 6.18
C GLN A 138 29.64 27.50 6.73
N PHE A 139 30.34 28.50 6.17
CA PHE A 139 31.40 29.21 6.89
C PHE A 139 31.17 30.72 6.78
N GLY A 140 30.48 31.23 7.82
CA GLY A 140 30.39 32.60 8.30
C GLY A 140 30.69 33.76 7.35
N ASP A 141 29.64 34.49 6.98
CA ASP A 141 29.74 35.94 7.05
C ASP A 141 28.52 36.54 7.77
N VAL A 142 28.82 37.11 8.93
CA VAL A 142 27.90 37.77 9.83
C VAL A 142 27.79 39.23 9.39
N SER A 143 27.27 39.50 8.19
CA SER A 143 26.91 40.87 7.80
C SER A 143 25.98 40.93 6.59
N ALA A 144 24.68 40.70 6.78
CA ALA A 144 23.67 41.07 5.78
C ALA A 144 22.32 41.47 6.40
N ALA A 145 22.35 42.08 7.59
CA ALA A 145 21.19 42.67 8.24
C ALA A 145 21.46 44.14 8.60
N ALA A 146 21.82 44.97 7.62
CA ALA A 146 21.68 46.42 7.67
C ALA A 146 22.22 47.06 6.38
N GLN A 147 21.50 46.96 5.26
CA GLN A 147 21.69 47.89 4.14
C GLN A 147 20.58 47.69 3.09
N SER A 148 19.58 48.55 3.14
CA SER A 148 19.00 49.24 1.98
C SER A 148 17.63 49.85 2.33
N ASN A 149 17.63 50.98 3.04
CA ASN A 149 16.57 51.98 2.83
C ASN A 149 16.91 53.43 3.23
N ASP A 150 18.18 53.82 3.20
CA ASP A 150 18.62 55.21 3.45
C ASP A 150 19.45 55.77 2.28
N GLN A 151 18.94 55.63 1.04
CA GLN A 151 19.46 56.38 -0.12
C GLN A 151 18.36 57.23 -0.72
N ALA A 152 17.90 58.22 0.05
CA ALA A 152 17.01 59.27 -0.46
C ALA A 152 17.08 60.57 0.36
N ALA A 153 18.24 61.00 0.84
CA ALA A 153 18.33 62.32 1.51
C ALA A 153 19.76 62.88 1.67
N GLU A 154 20.66 62.76 0.70
CA GLU A 154 21.96 63.45 0.81
C GLU A 154 22.54 63.72 -0.58
N ASN A 155 22.02 64.76 -1.24
CA ASN A 155 22.65 65.35 -2.43
C ASN A 155 22.27 66.83 -2.52
N GLU A 156 22.53 67.58 -1.45
CA GLU A 156 22.37 69.04 -1.45
C GLU A 156 23.31 69.72 -0.45
N ALA A 157 24.58 69.31 -0.42
CA ALA A 157 25.61 70.06 0.30
C ALA A 157 26.98 69.75 -0.30
N GLN A 158 27.39 70.53 -1.31
CA GLN A 158 28.77 70.95 -1.59
C GLN A 158 28.91 71.42 -3.04
N HIS A 159 28.54 72.68 -3.31
CA HIS A 159 29.20 73.47 -4.35
C HIS A 159 29.01 74.96 -4.06
N SER A 160 29.77 75.46 -3.07
CA SER A 160 29.98 76.90 -2.92
C SER A 160 31.36 77.18 -2.32
N ALA A 161 32.35 77.23 -3.19
CA ALA A 161 33.53 78.07 -3.01
C ALA A 161 34.07 78.29 -4.41
N ASP A 162 33.76 79.44 -5.01
CA ASP A 162 34.77 80.43 -5.42
C ASP A 162 34.12 81.48 -6.35
N PHE A 163 33.60 82.58 -5.80
CA PHE A 163 33.35 83.78 -6.60
C PHE A 163 33.57 85.01 -5.72
N SER A 164 34.84 85.37 -5.58
CA SER A 164 35.27 86.59 -4.95
C SER A 164 34.85 87.81 -5.78
N GLY A 165 34.12 88.72 -5.13
CA GLY A 165 34.34 90.16 -5.27
C GLY A 165 33.59 90.87 -6.39
N ARG A 166 32.56 91.63 -6.00
CA ARG A 166 32.53 93.07 -6.30
C ARG A 166 31.51 93.80 -5.43
N GLU A 167 32.01 94.81 -4.72
CA GLU A 167 31.25 95.76 -3.94
C GLU A 167 30.22 96.51 -4.80
N SER A 168 28.98 96.56 -4.31
CA SER A 168 28.02 97.63 -4.55
C SER A 168 26.90 97.41 -3.53
N GLY A 169 26.85 98.16 -2.42
CA GLY A 169 26.48 99.56 -2.49
C GLY A 169 24.95 99.70 -2.57
N GLY A 170 24.29 99.55 -1.42
CA GLY A 170 23.05 100.28 -1.11
C GLY A 170 21.73 99.83 -1.74
N TYR A 171 21.20 98.64 -1.40
CA TYR A 171 19.74 98.36 -1.46
C TYR A 171 19.33 97.30 -0.41
N ARG A 172 19.69 97.48 0.88
CA ARG A 172 19.24 96.62 2.00
C ARG A 172 17.90 97.11 2.56
N ARG A 173 16.80 96.86 1.85
CA ARG A 173 15.45 96.97 2.46
C ARG A 173 14.31 96.22 1.76
N THR A 174 14.54 95.55 0.62
CA THR A 174 13.50 94.79 -0.10
C THR A 174 13.72 93.29 -0.17
N VAL A 175 14.92 92.78 0.17
CA VAL A 175 15.26 91.35 0.05
C VAL A 175 14.81 90.52 1.26
N ASP A 176 14.76 91.12 2.45
CA ASP A 176 14.33 90.41 3.69
C ASP A 176 12.83 90.08 3.68
N PHE A 177 11.98 90.97 3.14
CA PHE A 177 10.53 90.72 3.02
C PHE A 177 10.18 89.55 2.08
N VAL A 178 11.01 89.28 1.07
CA VAL A 178 10.78 88.18 0.12
C VAL A 178 11.17 86.83 0.73
N ASN A 179 12.22 86.80 1.57
CA ASN A 179 12.64 85.59 2.27
C ASN A 179 11.65 85.19 3.38
N ASP A 180 11.10 86.15 4.12
CA ASP A 180 10.12 85.85 5.17
C ASP A 180 8.83 85.23 4.60
N ARG A 181 8.34 85.76 3.47
CA ARG A 181 7.15 85.22 2.80
C ARG A 181 7.36 83.80 2.26
N ARG A 182 8.57 83.51 1.76
CA ARG A 182 8.95 82.19 1.25
C ARG A 182 9.10 81.18 2.38
N ASN A 183 9.60 81.60 3.55
CA ASN A 183 9.66 80.78 4.75
C ASN A 183 8.25 80.47 5.29
N GLU A 184 7.33 81.42 5.23
CA GLU A 184 5.95 81.22 5.67
C GLU A 184 5.15 80.30 4.74
N GLU A 185 5.36 80.39 3.43
CA GLU A 185 4.77 79.46 2.44
C GLU A 185 5.38 78.06 2.54
N ASN A 186 6.68 77.95 2.81
CA ASN A 186 7.33 76.67 3.08
C ASN A 186 6.84 76.02 4.38
N ALA A 187 6.63 76.79 5.45
CA ALA A 187 6.06 76.27 6.69
C ALA A 187 4.65 75.71 6.48
N LYS A 188 3.79 76.45 5.76
CA LYS A 188 2.42 76.01 5.41
C LYS A 188 2.40 74.80 4.47
N SER A 189 3.41 74.63 3.61
CA SER A 189 3.50 73.46 2.73
C SER A 189 3.93 72.21 3.48
N ILE A 190 4.85 72.34 4.45
CA ILE A 190 5.27 71.26 5.36
C ILE A 190 4.08 70.80 6.22
N GLU A 191 3.35 71.73 6.84
CA GLU A 191 2.19 71.41 7.68
C GLU A 191 1.10 70.66 6.89
N ARG A 192 0.86 71.06 5.62
CA ARG A 192 -0.07 70.35 4.73
C ARG A 192 0.44 68.97 4.33
N ALA A 193 1.75 68.80 4.15
CA ALA A 193 2.35 67.51 3.84
C ALA A 193 2.26 66.55 5.03
N GLU A 194 2.55 67.03 6.24
CA GLU A 194 2.41 66.28 7.49
C GLU A 194 0.95 65.88 7.74
N ALA A 195 -0.02 66.78 7.55
CA ALA A 195 -1.44 66.48 7.68
C ALA A 195 -1.90 65.39 6.69
N LYS A 196 -1.45 65.44 5.43
CA LYS A 196 -1.72 64.39 4.44
C LYS A 196 -1.08 63.07 4.82
N GLN A 197 0.14 63.09 5.35
CA GLN A 197 0.84 61.88 5.79
C GLN A 197 0.15 61.25 7.01
N ALA A 198 -0.32 62.07 7.96
CA ALA A 198 -1.10 61.61 9.11
C ALA A 198 -2.42 60.98 8.66
N GLN A 199 -3.14 61.60 7.73
CA GLN A 199 -4.37 61.04 7.17
C GLN A 199 -4.11 59.71 6.42
N ALA A 200 -3.02 59.62 5.67
CA ALA A 200 -2.63 58.38 4.99
C ALA A 200 -2.30 57.24 5.96
N ARG A 201 -1.62 57.55 7.07
CA ARG A 201 -1.33 56.57 8.15
C ARG A 201 -2.60 56.05 8.81
N GLU A 202 -3.56 56.93 9.07
CA GLU A 202 -4.85 56.53 9.66
C GLU A 202 -5.65 55.63 8.70
N ILE A 203 -5.70 55.97 7.41
CA ILE A 203 -6.35 55.12 6.40
C ILE A 203 -5.65 53.75 6.29
N ALA A 204 -4.32 53.72 6.34
CA ALA A 204 -3.56 52.47 6.29
C ALA A 204 -3.85 51.60 7.53
N ARG A 205 -3.96 52.21 8.70
CA ARG A 205 -4.33 51.51 9.95
C ARG A 205 -5.74 50.92 9.86
N GLN A 206 -6.72 51.69 9.40
CA GLN A 206 -8.10 51.20 9.24
C GLN A 206 -8.18 50.04 8.24
N LYS A 207 -7.48 50.12 7.11
CA LYS A 207 -7.40 49.01 6.15
C LYS A 207 -6.80 47.75 6.75
N LYS A 208 -5.74 47.89 7.56
CA LYS A 208 -5.12 46.75 8.25
C LYS A 208 -6.06 46.12 9.26
N GLU A 209 -6.75 46.94 10.06
CA GLU A 209 -7.75 46.44 11.03
C GLU A 209 -8.92 45.70 10.34
N ASP A 210 -9.37 46.18 9.17
CA ASP A 210 -10.42 45.51 8.38
C ASP A 210 -9.95 44.21 7.72
N GLU A 211 -8.70 44.16 7.25
CA GLU A 211 -8.08 42.94 6.73
C GLU A 211 -7.93 41.88 7.83
N ASP A 212 -7.46 42.27 9.02
CA ASP A 212 -7.32 41.39 10.18
C ASP A 212 -8.69 40.83 10.62
N LYS A 213 -9.75 41.65 10.59
CA LYS A 213 -11.12 41.19 10.87
C LYS A 213 -11.60 40.17 9.83
N ARG A 214 -11.38 40.43 8.55
CA ARG A 214 -11.75 39.51 7.46
C ARG A 214 -10.97 38.20 7.54
N GLN A 215 -9.71 38.21 7.96
CA GLN A 215 -8.93 37.00 8.17
C GLN A 215 -9.48 36.18 9.34
N LYS A 216 -9.74 36.81 10.49
CA LYS A 216 -10.34 36.13 11.65
C LYS A 216 -11.70 35.51 11.35
N GLU A 217 -12.54 36.19 10.57
CA GLU A 217 -13.85 35.65 10.15
C GLU A 217 -13.70 34.43 9.24
N LYS A 218 -12.73 34.44 8.31
CA LYS A 218 -12.42 33.29 7.45
C LYS A 218 -11.90 32.10 8.25
N GLU A 219 -11.03 32.35 9.25
CA GLU A 219 -10.51 31.31 10.14
C GLU A 219 -11.63 30.69 10.98
N LEU A 220 -12.50 31.51 11.57
CA LEU A 220 -13.64 31.03 12.35
C LEU A 220 -14.56 30.14 11.51
N LYS A 221 -14.88 30.56 10.28
CA LYS A 221 -15.70 29.77 9.37
C LYS A 221 -15.03 28.45 8.96
N ALA A 222 -13.72 28.47 8.71
CA ALA A 222 -12.98 27.25 8.40
C ALA A 222 -12.95 26.27 9.58
N GLU A 223 -12.89 26.78 10.81
CA GLU A 223 -12.92 25.95 12.02
C GLU A 223 -14.31 25.35 12.27
N GLU A 224 -15.39 26.11 12.05
CA GLU A 224 -16.76 25.57 12.08
C GLU A 224 -16.98 24.45 11.06
N ASP A 225 -16.47 24.62 9.83
CA ASP A 225 -16.56 23.59 8.79
C ASP A 225 -15.74 22.33 9.16
N ARG A 226 -14.58 22.48 9.81
CA ARG A 226 -13.82 21.35 10.35
C ARG A 226 -14.60 20.59 11.41
N GLN A 227 -15.21 21.30 12.37
CA GLN A 227 -16.02 20.68 13.42
C GLN A 227 -17.23 19.93 12.84
N ARG A 228 -17.90 20.49 11.82
CA ARG A 228 -18.99 19.81 11.12
C ARG A 228 -18.53 18.51 10.45
N ARG A 229 -17.36 18.50 9.80
CA ARG A 229 -16.81 17.29 9.18
C ARG A 229 -16.46 16.23 10.20
N VAL A 230 -15.88 16.60 11.34
CA VAL A 230 -15.57 15.66 12.42
C VAL A 230 -16.84 15.03 12.97
N ALA A 231 -17.89 15.82 13.22
CA ALA A 231 -19.17 15.30 13.67
C ALA A 231 -19.83 14.38 12.61
N GLU A 232 -19.71 14.69 11.32
CA GLU A 232 -20.21 13.84 10.25
C GLU A 232 -19.46 12.50 10.17
N LEU A 233 -18.13 12.51 10.37
CA LEU A 233 -17.32 11.31 10.41
C LEU A 233 -17.68 10.43 11.61
N GLN A 234 -17.81 11.01 12.81
CA GLN A 234 -18.24 10.28 14.00
C GLN A 234 -19.61 9.62 13.79
N LYS A 235 -20.55 10.34 13.18
CA LYS A 235 -21.87 9.77 12.86
C LYS A 235 -21.79 8.63 11.84
N LYS A 236 -20.91 8.73 10.84
CA LYS A 236 -20.67 7.64 9.87
C LYS A 236 -20.02 6.42 10.53
N GLU A 237 -19.09 6.64 11.46
CA GLU A 237 -18.47 5.56 12.23
C GLU A 237 -19.50 4.85 13.11
N GLU A 238 -20.35 5.59 13.84
CA GLU A 238 -21.46 5.02 14.61
C GLU A 238 -22.47 4.26 13.73
N GLU A 239 -22.76 4.75 12.52
CA GLU A 239 -23.62 4.06 11.55
C GLU A 239 -22.95 2.80 10.96
N GLU A 240 -21.64 2.81 10.74
CA GLU A 240 -20.89 1.63 10.30
C GLU A 240 -20.75 0.58 11.40
N GLU A 241 -20.52 1.00 12.64
CA GLU A 241 -20.40 0.11 13.80
C GLU A 241 -21.75 -0.57 14.08
N ASN A 242 -22.85 0.18 13.98
CA ASN A 242 -24.21 -0.38 14.04
C ASN A 242 -24.56 -1.31 12.85
N LYS A 243 -23.89 -1.18 11.70
CA LYS A 243 -24.05 -2.10 10.55
C LYS A 243 -23.21 -3.37 10.70
N LYS A 244 -22.02 -3.29 11.32
CA LYS A 244 -21.11 -4.43 11.52
C LYS A 244 -21.60 -5.40 12.61
N GLY A 245 -22.48 -4.96 13.52
CA GLY A 245 -23.01 -5.80 14.61
C GLY A 245 -24.27 -6.61 14.27
N LYS A 246 -25.01 -6.29 13.20
CA LYS A 246 -26.29 -6.95 12.93
C LYS A 246 -26.11 -8.21 12.12
N VAL A 247 -26.08 -9.35 12.81
CA VAL A 247 -26.19 -10.68 12.19
C VAL A 247 -27.51 -10.76 11.44
N THR A 248 -27.46 -10.88 10.12
CA THR A 248 -28.65 -10.98 9.29
C THR A 248 -29.12 -12.43 9.18
N PHE A 249 -30.38 -12.65 8.81
CA PHE A 249 -30.89 -13.99 8.50
C PHE A 249 -30.06 -14.70 7.41
N ARG A 250 -29.49 -13.93 6.47
CA ARG A 250 -28.63 -14.45 5.41
C ARG A 250 -27.32 -15.00 5.94
N ASP A 251 -26.77 -14.39 7.01
CA ASP A 251 -25.53 -14.87 7.65
C ASP A 251 -25.76 -16.20 8.37
N VAL A 252 -26.92 -16.37 9.00
CA VAL A 252 -27.35 -17.65 9.57
C VAL A 252 -27.45 -18.72 8.47
N GLN A 253 -28.11 -18.42 7.35
CA GLN A 253 -28.21 -19.36 6.22
C GLN A 253 -26.85 -19.73 5.63
N ASN A 254 -25.95 -18.76 5.48
CA ASN A 254 -24.60 -19.00 4.97
C ASN A 254 -23.81 -19.90 5.93
N ALA A 255 -23.91 -19.68 7.24
CA ALA A 255 -23.27 -20.54 8.25
C ALA A 255 -23.86 -21.96 8.25
N GLU A 256 -25.17 -22.12 8.06
CA GLU A 256 -25.79 -23.45 7.90
C GLU A 256 -25.27 -24.17 6.66
N LEU A 257 -25.13 -23.48 5.52
CA LEU A 257 -24.56 -24.05 4.30
C LEU A 257 -23.09 -24.45 4.47
N ALA A 258 -22.30 -23.63 5.17
CA ALA A 258 -20.91 -23.92 5.51
C ALA A 258 -20.82 -25.20 6.36
N MET A 259 -21.59 -25.31 7.44
CA MET A 259 -21.67 -26.49 8.29
C MET A 259 -22.07 -27.75 7.48
N GLN A 260 -23.08 -27.66 6.61
CA GLN A 260 -23.49 -28.78 5.74
C GLN A 260 -22.38 -29.22 4.77
N SER A 261 -21.55 -28.28 4.29
CA SER A 261 -20.43 -28.60 3.40
C SER A 261 -19.33 -29.38 4.14
N VAL A 262 -18.99 -28.97 5.36
CA VAL A 262 -18.01 -29.65 6.21
C VAL A 262 -18.52 -31.03 6.61
N GLN A 263 -19.81 -31.15 6.95
CA GLN A 263 -20.43 -32.44 7.27
C GLN A 263 -20.36 -33.43 6.11
N ARG A 264 -20.60 -32.97 4.87
CA ARG A 264 -20.44 -33.82 3.67
C ARG A 264 -19.00 -34.29 3.48
N LEU A 265 -18.03 -33.40 3.71
CA LEU A 265 -16.61 -33.76 3.65
C LEU A 265 -16.25 -34.81 4.71
N ARG A 266 -16.67 -34.61 5.96
CA ARG A 266 -16.48 -35.57 7.05
C ARG A 266 -17.04 -36.95 6.68
N ASN A 267 -18.28 -37.02 6.21
CA ASN A 267 -18.92 -38.28 5.82
C ASN A 267 -18.16 -38.99 4.69
N LYS A 268 -17.64 -38.23 3.71
CA LYS A 268 -16.82 -38.79 2.63
C LYS A 268 -15.51 -39.38 3.16
N ILE A 269 -14.82 -38.68 4.07
CA ILE A 269 -13.58 -39.17 4.68
C ILE A 269 -13.86 -40.42 5.54
N GLN A 270 -14.98 -40.45 6.26
CA GLN A 270 -15.40 -41.61 7.03
C GLN A 270 -15.65 -42.82 6.13
N GLN A 271 -16.31 -42.63 4.98
CA GLN A 271 -16.49 -43.69 3.99
C GLN A 271 -15.16 -44.18 3.42
N GLU A 272 -14.21 -43.29 3.10
CA GLU A 272 -12.85 -43.65 2.68
C GLU A 272 -12.14 -44.53 3.75
N LEU A 273 -12.35 -44.21 5.04
CA LEU A 273 -11.79 -44.98 6.15
C LEU A 273 -12.43 -46.36 6.30
N GLU A 274 -13.75 -46.46 6.16
CA GLU A 274 -14.48 -47.73 6.21
C GLU A 274 -14.08 -48.67 5.06
N ASP A 275 -13.95 -48.12 3.85
CA ASP A 275 -13.47 -48.86 2.68
C ASP A 275 -12.03 -49.35 2.87
N ALA A 276 -11.14 -48.48 3.38
CA ALA A 276 -9.75 -48.87 3.70
C ALA A 276 -9.69 -49.98 4.76
N ASN A 277 -10.51 -49.91 5.81
CA ASN A 277 -10.60 -50.95 6.83
C ASN A 277 -11.18 -52.26 6.28
N ARG A 278 -12.17 -52.18 5.37
CA ARG A 278 -12.73 -53.36 4.70
C ARG A 278 -11.67 -54.09 3.89
N VAL A 279 -10.86 -53.36 3.14
CA VAL A 279 -9.73 -53.93 2.39
C VAL A 279 -8.68 -54.51 3.35
N ALA A 280 -8.31 -53.80 4.42
CA ALA A 280 -7.38 -54.32 5.42
C ALA A 280 -7.82 -55.68 6.00
N ASN A 281 -9.11 -55.82 6.31
CA ASN A 281 -9.70 -57.04 6.87
C ASN A 281 -9.75 -58.21 5.87
N THR A 282 -10.00 -57.97 4.58
CA THR A 282 -10.00 -59.05 3.57
C THR A 282 -8.60 -59.64 3.39
N PHE A 283 -7.57 -58.79 3.37
CA PHE A 283 -6.18 -59.24 3.30
C PHE A 283 -5.74 -60.00 4.55
N SER A 284 -6.14 -59.56 5.74
CA SER A 284 -5.85 -60.30 6.99
C SER A 284 -6.42 -61.72 6.94
N ARG A 285 -7.68 -61.87 6.49
CA ARG A 285 -8.33 -63.20 6.36
C ARG A 285 -7.67 -64.07 5.30
N ALA A 286 -7.23 -63.49 4.18
CA ALA A 286 -6.53 -64.22 3.12
C ALA A 286 -5.15 -64.70 3.56
N GLY A 287 -4.40 -63.86 4.30
CA GLY A 287 -3.12 -64.24 4.92
C GLY A 287 -3.28 -65.39 5.91
N ASP A 288 -4.25 -65.30 6.82
CA ASP A 288 -4.52 -66.37 7.80
C ASP A 288 -4.89 -67.70 7.13
N LYS A 289 -5.64 -67.65 6.03
CA LYS A 289 -6.00 -68.84 5.25
C LYS A 289 -4.79 -69.46 4.56
N ALA A 290 -3.93 -68.66 3.93
CA ALA A 290 -2.70 -69.14 3.28
C ALA A 290 -1.70 -69.77 4.28
N VAL A 291 -1.62 -69.22 5.49
CA VAL A 291 -0.82 -69.78 6.59
C VAL A 291 -1.42 -71.09 7.09
N LYS A 292 -2.74 -71.16 7.30
CA LYS A 292 -3.43 -72.39 7.77
C LYS A 292 -3.43 -73.52 6.74
N GLU A 293 -3.48 -73.21 5.45
CA GLU A 293 -3.47 -74.19 4.36
C GLU A 293 -2.05 -74.67 3.99
N GLY A 294 -1.00 -74.20 4.69
CA GLY A 294 0.37 -74.68 4.49
C GLY A 294 1.02 -74.23 3.17
N VAL A 295 0.42 -73.25 2.48
CA VAL A 295 0.91 -72.74 1.17
C VAL A 295 2.11 -71.81 1.33
N VAL A 296 2.43 -71.37 2.55
CA VAL A 296 3.68 -70.65 2.88
C VAL A 296 4.77 -71.64 3.28
N GLY A 297 5.04 -72.60 2.40
CA GLY A 297 6.30 -73.31 2.35
C GLY A 297 6.88 -73.09 0.96
N VAL A 298 8.17 -72.77 0.87
CA VAL A 298 8.95 -72.55 -0.38
C VAL A 298 8.98 -71.10 -0.88
N ALA A 299 9.99 -70.34 -0.41
CA ALA A 299 10.95 -69.62 -1.27
C ALA A 299 11.93 -68.77 -0.42
N VAL A 300 12.59 -69.37 0.56
CA VAL A 300 13.84 -68.84 1.13
C VAL A 300 14.89 -69.93 0.97
N GLY A 301 15.36 -70.12 -0.26
CA GLY A 301 16.26 -71.22 -0.61
C GLY A 301 16.57 -71.28 -2.10
N ALA A 302 17.07 -70.19 -2.68
CA ALA A 302 17.63 -70.21 -4.03
C ALA A 302 18.96 -69.43 -4.04
N ALA A 303 19.97 -70.00 -3.36
CA ALA A 303 21.37 -69.62 -3.50
C ALA A 303 22.30 -70.83 -3.70
N THR A 304 21.80 -72.05 -3.79
CA THR A 304 22.61 -73.25 -4.07
C THR A 304 22.10 -73.91 -5.33
N GLY A 305 22.90 -73.81 -6.38
CA GLY A 305 22.57 -74.26 -7.73
C GLY A 305 22.25 -75.76 -7.82
N GLY A 306 21.31 -76.08 -8.70
CA GLY A 306 21.05 -77.46 -9.11
C GLY A 306 19.68 -77.62 -9.78
N GLY A 307 19.70 -77.98 -11.07
CA GLY A 307 18.60 -78.69 -11.73
C GLY A 307 17.47 -77.85 -12.30
N VAL A 308 17.61 -77.43 -13.56
CA VAL A 308 16.52 -76.90 -14.38
C VAL A 308 15.68 -78.08 -14.87
N GLY A 309 14.51 -78.28 -14.28
CA GLY A 309 13.58 -79.33 -14.71
C GLY A 309 12.20 -79.20 -14.09
N ALA A 310 11.26 -78.64 -14.86
CA ALA A 310 9.81 -78.81 -14.73
C ALA A 310 9.09 -78.19 -13.50
N THR A 311 8.95 -76.86 -13.43
CA THR A 311 7.83 -76.18 -12.71
C THR A 311 7.53 -74.79 -13.31
N THR A 312 7.09 -74.71 -14.56
CA THR A 312 6.75 -73.41 -15.18
C THR A 312 5.36 -72.88 -14.83
N SER A 313 4.47 -73.69 -14.24
CA SER A 313 3.11 -73.30 -13.85
C SER A 313 2.98 -72.72 -12.43
N ALA A 314 4.00 -72.88 -11.57
CA ALA A 314 3.99 -72.34 -10.20
C ALA A 314 4.53 -70.90 -10.11
N PHE A 315 5.18 -70.39 -11.16
CA PHE A 315 5.84 -69.08 -11.14
C PHE A 315 4.90 -67.92 -11.55
N THR A 316 3.83 -68.19 -12.30
CA THR A 316 2.84 -67.16 -12.69
C THR A 316 1.96 -66.74 -11.52
N SER A 317 1.61 -67.65 -10.59
CA SER A 317 0.80 -67.30 -9.41
C SER A 317 1.58 -66.45 -8.40
N THR A 318 2.90 -66.59 -8.32
CA THR A 318 3.73 -65.79 -7.43
C THR A 318 3.85 -64.33 -7.87
N VAL A 319 3.78 -64.03 -9.18
CA VAL A 319 3.86 -62.64 -9.68
C VAL A 319 2.57 -61.86 -9.38
N GLU A 320 1.40 -62.49 -9.48
CA GLU A 320 0.13 -61.87 -9.08
C GLU A 320 0.05 -61.63 -7.57
N ALA A 321 0.56 -62.56 -6.77
CA ALA A 321 0.65 -62.40 -5.32
C ALA A 321 1.56 -61.21 -4.91
N VAL A 322 2.70 -61.01 -5.57
CA VAL A 322 3.62 -59.89 -5.27
C VAL A 322 3.04 -58.53 -5.69
N SER A 323 2.34 -58.45 -6.83
CA SER A 323 1.67 -57.23 -7.29
C SER A 323 0.56 -56.79 -6.34
N SER A 324 -0.21 -57.75 -5.80
CA SER A 324 -1.25 -57.46 -4.80
C SER A 324 -0.68 -56.97 -3.47
N TYR A 325 0.49 -57.46 -3.03
CA TYR A 325 1.14 -57.05 -1.79
C TYR A 325 1.72 -55.62 -1.84
N SER A 326 2.29 -55.23 -2.97
CA SER A 326 2.79 -53.86 -3.17
C SER A 326 1.67 -52.82 -3.07
N SER A 327 0.53 -53.11 -3.69
CA SER A 327 -0.68 -52.27 -3.63
C SER A 327 -1.27 -52.18 -2.22
N TYR A 328 -1.26 -53.30 -1.50
CA TYR A 328 -1.70 -53.37 -0.09
C TYR A 328 -0.83 -52.51 0.84
N SER A 329 0.51 -52.60 0.70
CA SER A 329 1.43 -51.82 1.54
C SER A 329 1.27 -50.31 1.36
N LYS A 330 0.91 -49.87 0.14
CA LYS A 330 0.61 -48.47 -0.15
C LYS A 330 -0.70 -48.02 0.51
N GLN A 331 -1.74 -48.86 0.48
CA GLN A 331 -3.04 -48.55 1.10
C GLN A 331 -3.00 -48.58 2.65
N MET A 332 -2.17 -49.43 3.26
CA MET A 332 -2.04 -49.43 4.72
C MET A 332 -1.32 -48.18 5.25
N LYS A 333 -0.40 -47.61 4.46
CA LYS A 333 0.27 -46.33 4.78
C LYS A 333 -0.68 -45.13 4.73
N THR A 334 -1.84 -45.23 4.05
CA THR A 334 -2.80 -44.13 3.96
C THR A 334 -3.81 -44.09 5.11
N ILE A 335 -3.98 -45.16 5.90
CA ILE A 335 -4.96 -45.18 7.00
C ILE A 335 -4.67 -44.09 8.06
N PRO A 336 -3.42 -43.88 8.54
CA PRO A 336 -3.12 -42.79 9.48
C PRO A 336 -3.42 -41.41 8.91
N ASP A 337 -3.17 -41.19 7.61
CA ASP A 337 -3.46 -39.92 6.94
C ASP A 337 -4.97 -39.67 6.81
N ILE A 338 -5.75 -40.69 6.45
CA ILE A 338 -7.21 -40.61 6.41
C ILE A 338 -7.77 -40.27 7.81
N LYS A 339 -7.24 -40.87 8.88
CA LYS A 339 -7.63 -40.53 10.26
C LYS A 339 -7.29 -39.08 10.63
N ALA A 340 -6.09 -38.61 10.27
CA ALA A 340 -5.69 -37.22 10.52
C ALA A 340 -6.54 -36.21 9.72
N ARG A 341 -7.01 -36.59 8.52
CA ARG A 341 -7.97 -35.80 7.74
C ARG A 341 -9.35 -35.79 8.38
N LEU A 342 -9.79 -36.93 8.95
CA LEU A 342 -11.07 -37.04 9.65
C LEU A 342 -11.08 -36.16 10.91
N GLU A 343 -10.03 -36.22 11.72
CA GLU A 343 -9.89 -35.41 12.94
C GLU A 343 -9.91 -33.90 12.64
N ARG A 344 -9.24 -33.46 11.56
CA ARG A 344 -9.32 -32.07 11.08
C ARG A 344 -10.72 -31.68 10.67
N ALA A 345 -11.42 -32.55 9.91
CA ALA A 345 -12.79 -32.29 9.48
C ALA A 345 -13.77 -32.22 10.68
N GLU A 346 -13.54 -33.00 11.74
CA GLU A 346 -14.32 -32.92 12.98
C GLU A 346 -14.06 -31.61 13.73
N SER A 347 -12.79 -31.19 13.84
CA SER A 347 -12.44 -29.89 14.43
C SER A 347 -13.07 -28.71 13.68
N ASP A 348 -13.08 -28.75 12.35
CA ASP A 348 -13.70 -27.71 11.55
C ASP A 348 -15.23 -27.71 11.68
N LEU A 349 -15.86 -28.89 11.82
CA LEU A 349 -17.29 -29.00 12.09
C LEU A 349 -17.67 -28.33 13.42
N ASP A 350 -16.85 -28.52 14.46
CA ASP A 350 -17.09 -27.90 15.77
C ASP A 350 -16.97 -26.36 15.72
N LYS A 351 -16.03 -25.82 14.93
CA LYS A 351 -15.90 -24.37 14.72
C LYS A 351 -17.09 -23.78 13.97
N GLU A 352 -17.54 -24.44 12.91
CA GLU A 352 -18.70 -23.99 12.14
C GLU A 352 -19.98 -24.06 12.98
N ARG A 353 -20.12 -25.10 13.80
CA ARG A 353 -21.24 -25.23 14.75
C ARG A 353 -21.23 -24.10 15.78
N ALA A 354 -20.07 -23.79 16.36
CA ALA A 354 -19.94 -22.68 17.30
C ALA A 354 -20.27 -21.32 16.65
N THR A 355 -19.87 -21.11 15.40
CA THR A 355 -20.20 -19.91 14.63
C THR A 355 -21.71 -19.81 14.38
N LEU A 356 -22.34 -20.91 13.97
CA LEU A 356 -23.79 -20.97 13.76
C LEU A 356 -24.57 -20.71 15.06
N GLU A 357 -24.13 -21.28 16.18
CA GLU A 357 -24.74 -21.04 17.49
C GLU A 357 -24.63 -19.56 17.89
N ARG A 358 -23.45 -18.92 17.72
CA ARG A 358 -23.30 -17.47 17.94
C ARG A 358 -24.23 -16.63 17.08
N TYR A 359 -24.38 -16.97 15.79
CA TYR A 359 -25.27 -16.24 14.89
C TYR A 359 -26.75 -16.44 15.25
N ARG A 360 -27.15 -17.64 15.67
CA ARG A 360 -28.51 -17.90 16.16
C ARG A 360 -28.80 -17.14 17.45
N ASP A 361 -27.86 -17.12 18.39
CA ASP A 361 -28.01 -16.40 19.65
C ASP A 361 -28.13 -14.90 19.40
N ALA A 362 -27.24 -14.31 18.60
CA ALA A 362 -27.29 -12.89 18.21
C ALA A 362 -28.61 -12.54 17.50
N TYR A 363 -29.08 -13.39 16.58
CA TYR A 363 -30.35 -13.19 15.90
C TYR A 363 -31.55 -13.27 16.87
N SER A 364 -31.52 -14.20 17.83
CA SER A 364 -32.61 -14.39 18.81
C SER A 364 -32.74 -13.27 19.84
N GLN A 365 -31.63 -12.58 20.16
CA GLN A 365 -31.60 -11.48 21.14
C GLN A 365 -32.11 -10.14 20.58
N GLY A 366 -32.60 -10.11 19.34
CA GLY A 366 -33.18 -8.91 18.74
C GLY A 366 -32.16 -7.96 18.11
N GLU A 367 -30.90 -8.38 17.96
CA GLU A 367 -29.90 -7.67 17.16
C GLU A 367 -30.10 -7.90 15.64
N GLY A 368 -30.98 -8.85 15.27
CA GLY A 368 -31.37 -9.11 13.89
C GLY A 368 -32.37 -8.07 13.35
N SER A 369 -31.96 -7.31 12.33
CA SER A 369 -32.90 -6.58 11.46
C SER A 369 -33.61 -7.59 10.56
N PHE A 370 -34.95 -7.57 10.54
CA PHE A 370 -35.73 -8.23 9.49
C PHE A 370 -35.54 -7.53 8.14
#